data_AF-A0A349DD34-F1
#
_entry.id   AF-A0A349DD34-F1
#
_cell.length_a   1.000
_cell.length_b   1.000
_cell.length_c   1.000
_cell.angle_alpha   90.00
_cell.angle_beta   90.00
_cell.angle_gamma   90.00
#
_symmetry.space_group_name_H-M   'P 1'
#
loop_
_entity.id
_entity.type
_entity.pdbx_description
1 polymer ?
#
loop_
_entity_poly.entity_id
_entity_poly.type
_entity_poly.pdbx_seq_one_letter_code
_entity_poly.pdbx_strand_id
1 'polypeptide(L)'
;MTKENKNRKIISAVLTLLLFVFFGLIFYTNLSCVPDYYYGDMICDINYAREAWRAKSLFPDNWIFGNQLYVFATPVLAALIYGITSNAV
;
A
#
# COMPACT_ATOMS: atom_id res chain seq x y z
N MET A 1 -23.58 35.55 -1.30
CA MET A 1 -23.61 34.07 -1.33
C MET A 1 -24.77 33.59 -0.49
N THR A 2 -25.68 32.76 -1.04
CA THR A 2 -26.87 32.28 -0.31
C THR A 2 -26.49 31.39 0.87
N LYS A 3 -27.33 31.35 1.93
CA LYS A 3 -27.09 30.54 3.13
C LYS A 3 -26.92 29.05 2.80
N GLU A 4 -27.69 28.54 1.83
CA GLU A 4 -27.50 27.21 1.27
C GLU A 4 -26.12 27.00 0.63
N ASN A 5 -25.65 27.94 -0.20
CA ASN A 5 -24.33 27.82 -0.82
C ASN A 5 -23.20 27.86 0.21
N LYS A 6 -23.36 28.61 1.30
CA LYS A 6 -22.41 28.60 2.44
C LYS A 6 -22.40 27.25 3.15
N ASN A 7 -23.57 26.69 3.44
CA ASN A 7 -23.68 25.38 4.08
C ASN A 7 -23.10 24.25 3.22
N ARG A 8 -23.37 24.24 1.90
CA ARG A 8 -22.79 23.25 0.98
C ARG A 8 -21.26 23.29 0.95
N LYS A 9 -20.66 24.49 0.92
CA LYS A 9 -19.19 24.63 0.97
C LYS A 9 -18.60 24.14 2.29
N ILE A 10 -19.27 24.41 3.41
CA ILE A 10 -18.82 23.91 4.73
C ILE A 10 -18.89 22.39 4.77
N ILE A 11 -20.00 21.79 4.34
CA ILE A 11 -20.15 20.32 4.30
C ILE A 11 -19.08 19.71 3.39
N SER A 12 -18.86 20.26 2.20
CA SER A 12 -17.82 19.79 1.29
C SER A 12 -16.44 19.87 1.92
N ALA A 13 -16.10 20.99 2.59
CA ALA A 13 -14.80 21.12 3.25
C ALA A 13 -14.62 20.12 4.38
N VAL A 14 -15.66 19.86 5.17
CA VAL A 14 -15.64 18.86 6.25
C VAL A 14 -15.45 17.45 5.68
N LEU A 15 -16.19 17.09 4.62
CA LEU A 15 -16.04 15.78 3.98
C LEU A 15 -14.65 15.59 3.37
N THR A 16 -14.11 16.63 2.74
CA THR A 16 -12.73 16.61 2.21
C THR A 16 -11.71 16.42 3.33
N LEU A 17 -11.85 17.13 4.46
CA LEU A 17 -10.98 16.94 5.62
C LEU A 17 -11.07 15.51 6.17
N LEU A 18 -12.28 14.98 6.35
CA LEU A 18 -12.48 13.61 6.83
C LEU A 18 -11.87 12.58 5.89
N LEU A 19 -11.95 12.81 4.58
CA LEU A 19 -11.32 11.95 3.58
C LEU A 19 -9.79 11.97 3.70
N PHE A 20 -9.18 13.15 3.88
CA PHE A 20 -7.73 13.25 4.10
C PHE A 20 -7.30 12.58 5.40
N VAL A 21 -8.08 12.73 6.48
CA VAL A 21 -7.83 12.03 7.75
C VAL A 21 -7.91 10.52 7.56
N PHE A 22 -8.93 10.03 6.84
CA PHE A 22 -9.09 8.61 6.56
C PHE A 22 -7.90 8.03 5.78
N PHE A 23 -7.47 8.70 4.71
CA PHE A 23 -6.26 8.27 3.99
C PHE A 23 -5.01 8.35 4.88
N GLY A 24 -4.88 9.41 5.68
CA GLY A 24 -3.77 9.56 6.64
C GLY A 24 -3.71 8.40 7.63
N LEU A 25 -4.86 7.95 8.15
CA LEU A 25 -4.95 6.78 9.03
C LEU A 25 -4.56 5.48 8.31
N ILE A 26 -4.96 5.29 7.06
CA ILE A 26 -4.52 4.14 6.26
C ILE A 26 -2.99 4.13 6.14
N PHE A 27 -2.38 5.26 5.76
CA PHE A 27 -0.92 5.35 5.66
C PHE A 27 -0.25 5.14 7.01
N TYR A 28 -0.75 5.76 8.08
CA TYR A 28 -0.19 5.62 9.42
C TYR A 28 -0.19 4.17 9.89
N THR A 29 -1.32 3.47 9.74
CA THR A 29 -1.42 2.06 10.12
C THR A 29 -0.48 1.18 9.29
N ASN A 30 -0.33 1.44 7.99
CA ASN A 30 0.49 0.60 7.12
C ASN A 30 2.00 0.90 7.21
N LEU A 31 2.40 2.13 7.59
CA LEU A 31 3.81 2.55 7.60
C LEU A 31 4.42 2.66 9.01
N SER A 32 3.60 2.86 10.04
CA SER A 32 4.08 3.12 11.40
C SER A 32 3.66 2.03 12.40
N CYS A 33 2.64 1.23 12.08
CA CYS A 33 2.19 0.14 12.95
C CYS A 33 2.67 -1.20 12.40
N VAL A 34 3.91 -1.56 12.74
CA VAL A 34 4.44 -2.90 12.45
C VAL A 34 3.59 -3.92 13.22
N PRO A 35 2.95 -4.90 12.55
CA PRO A 35 2.16 -5.91 13.24
C PRO A 35 3.06 -6.78 14.12
N ASP A 36 2.58 -7.15 15.30
CA ASP A 36 3.29 -8.05 16.23
C ASP A 36 3.59 -9.42 15.58
N TYR A 37 2.77 -9.82 14.61
CA TYR A 37 2.94 -11.04 13.83
C TYR A 37 2.57 -10.82 12.37
N TYR A 38 3.46 -11.23 11.46
CA TYR A 38 3.15 -11.32 10.04
C TYR A 38 2.54 -12.68 9.74
N TYR A 39 1.40 -12.70 9.05
CA TYR A 39 0.83 -13.94 8.53
C TYR A 39 1.74 -14.53 7.43
N GLY A 40 1.64 -15.85 7.21
CA GLY A 40 2.46 -16.56 6.21
C GLY A 40 2.39 -15.92 4.82
N ASP A 41 1.20 -15.45 4.42
CA ASP A 41 0.99 -14.76 3.14
C ASP A 41 1.78 -13.45 3.05
N MET A 42 1.85 -12.67 4.14
CA MET A 42 2.63 -11.42 4.18
C MET A 42 4.13 -11.69 4.08
N ILE A 43 4.61 -12.73 4.77
CA ILE A 43 6.02 -13.15 4.67
C ILE A 43 6.34 -13.61 3.25
N CYS A 44 5.41 -14.30 2.60
CA CYS A 44 5.52 -14.70 1.20
C CYS A 44 5.68 -13.47 0.29
N ASP A 45 4.83 -12.45 0.45
CA ASP A 45 4.90 -11.20 -0.30
C ASP A 45 6.23 -10.45 -0.08
N ILE A 46 6.69 -10.37 1.17
CA ILE A 46 7.98 -9.75 1.54
C ILE A 46 9.15 -10.47 0.87
N ASN A 47 9.15 -11.81 0.90
CA ASN A 47 10.21 -12.60 0.29
C ASN A 47 10.18 -12.50 -1.24
N TYR A 48 8.99 -12.54 -1.84
CA TYR A 48 8.85 -12.30 -3.27
C TYR A 48 9.39 -10.93 -3.65
N ALA A 49 9.00 -9.87 -2.94
CA ALA A 49 9.39 -8.51 -3.25
C ALA A 49 10.92 -8.35 -3.29
N ARG A 50 11.60 -8.99 -2.35
CA ARG A 50 13.06 -9.06 -2.29
C ARG A 50 13.66 -9.78 -3.49
N GLU A 51 13.13 -10.95 -3.84
CA GLU A 51 13.66 -11.77 -4.94
C GLU A 51 13.36 -11.15 -6.31
N ALA A 52 12.17 -10.59 -6.52
CA ALA A 52 11.80 -9.84 -7.72
C ALA A 52 12.73 -8.64 -7.94
N TRP A 53 13.01 -7.88 -6.86
CA TRP A 53 13.96 -6.77 -6.93
C TRP A 53 15.39 -7.21 -7.26
N ARG A 54 15.85 -8.32 -6.67
CA ARG A 54 17.19 -8.89 -6.90
C ARG A 54 17.35 -9.40 -8.32
N ALA A 55 16.37 -10.16 -8.79
CA ALA A 55 16.35 -10.73 -10.14
C ALA A 55 16.10 -9.68 -11.23
N LYS A 56 15.67 -8.45 -10.86
CA LYS A 56 15.19 -7.42 -11.79
C LYS A 56 14.11 -7.98 -12.73
N SER A 57 13.31 -8.89 -12.20
CA SER A 57 12.29 -9.62 -12.92
C SER A 57 11.03 -9.62 -12.08
N LEU A 58 9.91 -9.44 -12.76
CA LEU A 58 8.62 -9.74 -12.18
C LEU A 58 8.56 -11.23 -11.81
N PHE A 59 9.19 -12.12 -12.59
CA PHE A 59 9.23 -13.56 -12.39
C PHE A 59 10.60 -14.02 -11.88
N PRO A 60 10.87 -13.96 -10.55
CA PRO A 60 12.10 -14.51 -9.99
C PRO A 60 12.14 -16.03 -10.07
N ASP A 61 13.35 -16.59 -10.20
CA ASP A 61 13.55 -18.04 -10.32
C ASP A 61 12.97 -18.80 -9.11
N ASN A 62 12.39 -19.97 -9.39
CA ASN A 62 11.77 -20.86 -8.40
C ASN A 62 10.53 -20.29 -7.68
N TRP A 63 9.97 -19.17 -8.13
CA TRP A 63 8.67 -18.69 -7.66
C TRP A 63 7.55 -19.11 -8.60
N ILE A 64 6.53 -19.78 -8.06
CA ILE A 64 5.30 -20.14 -8.77
C ILE A 64 4.17 -19.30 -8.19
N PHE A 65 3.53 -18.50 -9.03
CA PHE A 65 2.49 -17.58 -8.61
C PHE A 65 1.11 -18.21 -8.68
N GLY A 66 0.26 -17.87 -7.71
CA GLY A 66 -1.16 -18.23 -7.68
C GLY A 66 -1.99 -17.43 -8.70
N ASN A 67 -3.27 -17.18 -8.41
CA ASN A 67 -4.21 -16.63 -9.41
C ASN A 67 -4.15 -15.09 -9.63
N GLN A 68 -3.20 -14.38 -9.02
CA GLN A 68 -3.22 -12.92 -8.98
C GLN A 68 -2.78 -12.28 -10.31
N LEU A 69 -3.38 -11.13 -10.64
CA LEU A 69 -3.04 -10.36 -11.84
C LEU A 69 -1.70 -9.63 -11.64
N TYR A 70 -0.67 -10.10 -12.34
CA TYR A 70 0.74 -9.91 -12.01
C TYR A 70 1.21 -8.46 -11.85
N VAL A 71 0.72 -7.55 -12.69
CA VAL A 71 1.27 -6.18 -12.78
C VAL A 71 0.75 -5.28 -11.66
N PHE A 72 -0.42 -5.59 -11.09
CA PHE A 72 -1.12 -4.74 -10.12
C PHE A 72 -1.31 -5.47 -8.79
N ALA A 73 -0.28 -6.15 -8.30
CA ALA A 73 -0.30 -6.85 -7.03
C ALA A 73 0.52 -6.09 -5.96
N THR A 74 0.04 -6.11 -4.72
CA THR A 74 0.75 -5.61 -3.53
C THR A 74 2.23 -6.00 -3.48
N PRO A 75 2.60 -7.29 -3.69
CA PRO A 75 4.00 -7.72 -3.73
C PRO A 75 4.88 -7.00 -4.77
N VAL A 76 4.32 -6.59 -5.92
CA VAL A 76 5.07 -5.87 -6.97
C VAL A 76 5.37 -4.45 -6.56
N LEU A 77 4.40 -3.76 -5.95
CA LEU A 77 4.63 -2.43 -5.37
C LEU A 77 5.66 -2.52 -4.23
N ALA A 78 5.56 -3.54 -3.39
CA ALA A 78 6.53 -3.79 -2.32
C ALA A 78 7.94 -4.04 -2.86
N ALA A 79 8.11 -4.71 -4.01
CA ALA A 79 9.41 -4.91 -4.65
C ALA A 79 10.08 -3.58 -5.04
N LEU A 80 9.31 -2.63 -5.57
CA LEU A 80 9.80 -1.29 -5.90
C LEU A 80 10.20 -0.52 -4.64
N ILE A 81 9.34 -0.51 -3.61
CA ILE A 81 9.60 0.18 -2.35
C ILE A 81 10.86 -0.40 -1.69
N TYR A 82 10.93 -1.73 -1.55
CA TYR A 82 12.10 -2.44 -1.05
C TYR A 82 13.36 -2.05 -1.81
N GLY A 83 13.27 -1.93 -3.13
CA GLY A 83 14.38 -1.53 -3.94
C GLY A 83 14.95 -0.14 -3.68
N ILE A 84 14.07 0.79 -3.35
CA ILE A 84 14.42 2.19 -3.06
C ILE A 84 14.90 2.33 -1.60
N THR A 85 14.26 1.65 -0.65
CA THR A 85 14.48 1.83 0.79
C THR A 85 15.43 0.81 1.39
N SER A 86 15.70 -0.30 0.69
CA SER A 86 16.29 -1.52 1.25
C SER A 86 15.52 -2.10 2.44
N ASN A 87 14.26 -1.67 2.63
CA ASN A 87 13.39 -2.11 3.71
C ASN A 87 12.13 -2.75 3.13
N ALA A 88 11.90 -4.02 3.48
CA ALA A 88 10.78 -4.81 2.99
C ALA A 88 9.59 -4.78 3.98
N VAL A 89 9.72 -3.98 5.06
CA VAL A 89 8.79 -3.83 6.17
C VAL A 89 8.30 -2.40 6.25
#